data_AF-A0A7C3TQH0-F1
#
_entry.id   AF-A0A7C3TQH0-F1
#
_cell.length_a   1.000
_cell.length_b   1.000
_cell.length_c   1.000
_cell.angle_alpha   90.00
_cell.angle_beta   90.00
_cell.angle_gamma   90.00
#
_symmetry.space_group_name_H-M   'P 1'
#
loop_
_entity.id
_entity.type
_entity.pdbx_description
1 polymer ?
#
loop_
_entity_poly.entity_id
_entity_poly.type
_entity_poly.pdbx_seq_one_letter_code
_entity_poly.pdbx_strand_id
1 'polypeptide(L)'
;MRGSYLPGDKIDDFHVLEVRKSQQLGGEIILMEHDRLNNLFLHIRCDDDENLFAFIVPTPPEDDTGLPHIMEHSVLGGSKKFPLKDPFFELVKTSLATFINAMTGTDVTVYPFSSVVKKDFFNLAEVYTDAIFNPLLDKKTFLREAWHYELTENDKLSINGIVYNEMKSAYSSPENHLLRNMAVNLFQDSVLRFDSGGFPEAIPNLTYEQFINFHKKRYSPENVFMFAYGSIKTEELTSFLSERLKDFTKKNKTSFIYPSQRLWDKPREVKAYYPLSESENLKEKTWFSLSWIVGDVKDAFEVACWMVLFQVLTGNDSSPLRKAIIESKLGADLAMTFLYPFGKHLVFSIGLKETEENRKELFKDLVFSVLKKCAEKGFKPEEIQSAVFKLIYQNLERNQNFILNLLWNNTPMWLHGNDPFTFLSMGELLDSVKNNAIGSFYLFSNMITKNLIDNPHRLFVTLLPDPEMERKTQKRLAEFLENKKIELGPEGLKKISEEANMLAQFNATNDPPEKLKLIP
;
A
#
# COMPACT_ATOMS: atom_id res chain seq x y z
N MET A 1 14.91 -10.67 -35.38
CA MET A 1 15.39 -9.72 -34.35
C MET A 1 15.24 -8.31 -34.91
N ARG A 2 14.16 -7.59 -34.59
CA ARG A 2 14.16 -6.13 -34.72
C ARG A 2 15.07 -5.59 -33.60
N GLY A 3 15.86 -4.56 -33.89
CA GLY A 3 16.86 -4.03 -32.97
C GLY A 3 16.29 -3.62 -31.62
N SER A 4 17.13 -3.64 -30.58
CA SER A 4 16.84 -3.01 -29.29
C SER A 4 16.53 -1.52 -29.52
N TYR A 5 15.52 -0.98 -28.83
CA TYR A 5 15.25 0.46 -28.86
C TYR A 5 16.45 1.25 -28.32
N LEU A 6 16.57 2.50 -28.74
CA LEU A 6 17.57 3.45 -28.27
C LEU A 6 16.89 4.64 -27.59
N PRO A 7 17.55 5.29 -26.59
CA PRO A 7 17.10 6.57 -26.07
C PRO A 7 16.83 7.58 -27.19
N GLY A 8 15.65 8.20 -27.16
CA GLY A 8 15.16 9.15 -28.17
C GLY A 8 14.32 8.53 -29.28
N ASP A 9 14.25 7.19 -29.41
CA ASP A 9 13.35 6.53 -30.35
C ASP A 9 11.89 6.91 -30.05
N LYS A 10 11.11 7.19 -31.10
CA LYS A 10 9.68 7.48 -31.01
C LYS A 10 8.86 6.24 -31.34
N ILE A 11 7.86 5.96 -30.50
CA ILE A 11 6.91 4.86 -30.65
C ILE A 11 5.51 5.41 -30.35
N ASP A 12 4.71 5.60 -31.39
CA ASP A 12 3.41 6.28 -31.30
C ASP A 12 3.55 7.66 -30.60
N ASP A 13 2.78 7.91 -29.53
CA ASP A 13 2.84 9.16 -28.77
C ASP A 13 3.85 9.13 -27.60
N PHE A 14 4.82 8.21 -27.64
CA PHE A 14 5.86 8.03 -26.62
C PHE A 14 7.26 8.19 -27.22
N HIS A 15 8.21 8.62 -26.39
CA HIS A 15 9.63 8.53 -26.68
C HIS A 15 10.36 7.73 -25.60
N VAL A 16 11.36 6.96 -26.02
CA VAL A 16 12.20 6.16 -25.14
C VAL A 16 13.16 7.08 -24.38
N LEU A 17 13.11 7.03 -23.05
CA LEU A 17 14.07 7.72 -22.19
C LEU A 17 15.31 6.87 -21.97
N GLU A 18 15.11 5.59 -21.66
CA GLU A 18 16.20 4.69 -21.29
C GLU A 18 15.85 3.23 -21.57
N VAL A 19 16.86 2.44 -21.95
CA VAL A 19 16.74 1.00 -22.14
C VAL A 19 17.86 0.30 -21.38
N ARG A 20 17.53 -0.66 -20.52
CA ARG A 20 18.50 -1.54 -19.85
C ARG A 20 18.19 -2.98 -20.15
N LYS A 21 19.24 -3.76 -20.45
CA LYS A 21 19.11 -5.23 -20.51
C LYS A 21 19.10 -5.78 -19.09
N SER A 22 18.20 -6.71 -18.82
CA SER A 22 18.17 -7.43 -17.55
C SER A 22 18.43 -8.90 -17.80
N GLN A 23 19.59 -9.37 -17.36
CA GLN A 23 19.92 -10.79 -17.40
C GLN A 23 19.01 -11.59 -16.45
N GLN A 24 18.69 -11.03 -15.28
CA GLN A 24 17.78 -11.61 -14.28
C GLN A 24 16.38 -11.85 -14.87
N LEU A 25 15.87 -10.89 -15.64
CA LEU A 25 14.53 -10.97 -16.21
C LEU A 25 14.50 -11.64 -17.59
N GLY A 26 15.67 -11.88 -18.21
CA GLY A 26 15.76 -12.49 -19.53
C GLY A 26 15.20 -11.57 -20.64
N GLY A 27 15.42 -10.26 -20.53
CA GLY A 27 14.76 -9.29 -21.40
C GLY A 27 15.32 -7.87 -21.32
N GLU A 28 14.49 -6.91 -21.73
CA GLU A 28 14.81 -5.49 -21.75
C GLU A 28 13.79 -4.70 -20.92
N ILE A 29 14.30 -3.79 -20.10
CA ILE A 29 13.50 -2.82 -19.35
C ILE A 29 13.57 -1.52 -20.15
N ILE A 30 12.41 -0.99 -20.53
CA ILE A 30 12.26 0.15 -21.41
C ILE A 30 11.47 1.21 -20.63
N LEU A 31 12.11 2.34 -20.32
CA LEU A 31 11.45 3.50 -19.74
C LEU A 31 11.10 4.49 -20.86
N MET A 32 9.84 4.88 -20.93
CA MET A 32 9.30 5.81 -21.91
C MET A 32 8.54 6.94 -21.23
N GLU A 33 8.41 8.06 -21.94
CA GLU A 33 7.56 9.18 -21.55
C GLU A 33 6.59 9.51 -22.67
N HIS A 34 5.33 9.77 -22.33
CA HIS A 34 4.35 10.24 -23.31
C HIS A 34 4.65 11.68 -23.72
N ASP A 35 4.80 11.93 -25.02
CA ASP A 35 5.22 13.21 -25.62
C ASP A 35 4.38 14.43 -25.16
N ARG A 36 3.08 14.23 -24.92
CA ARG A 36 2.14 15.31 -24.58
C ARG A 36 1.78 15.35 -23.10
N LEU A 37 1.63 14.19 -22.47
CA LEU A 37 1.13 14.07 -21.10
C LEU A 37 2.26 14.00 -20.08
N ASN A 38 3.49 13.71 -20.50
CA ASN A 38 4.68 13.56 -19.66
C ASN A 38 4.55 12.50 -18.57
N ASN A 39 3.61 11.56 -18.72
CA ASN A 39 3.50 10.43 -17.82
C ASN A 39 4.46 9.32 -18.24
N LEU A 40 5.03 8.64 -17.24
CA LEU A 40 6.07 7.66 -17.43
C LEU A 40 5.48 6.26 -17.60
N PHE A 41 6.06 5.50 -18.52
CA PHE A 41 5.70 4.12 -18.80
C PHE A 41 6.95 3.24 -18.72
N LEU A 42 6.97 2.31 -17.78
CA LEU A 42 8.02 1.31 -17.63
C LEU A 42 7.52 -0.03 -18.18
N HIS A 43 8.19 -0.54 -19.21
CA HIS A 43 7.86 -1.82 -19.82
C HIS A 43 9.03 -2.79 -19.69
N ILE A 44 8.80 -3.89 -18.99
CA ILE A 44 9.72 -5.02 -18.87
C ILE A 44 9.33 -6.05 -19.94
N ARG A 45 10.01 -5.99 -21.08
CA ARG A 45 9.77 -6.90 -22.21
C ARG A 45 10.65 -8.13 -22.08
N CYS A 46 10.03 -9.29 -21.87
CA CYS A 46 10.71 -10.58 -21.74
C CYS A 46 9.90 -11.71 -22.39
N ASP A 47 10.52 -12.87 -22.58
CA ASP A 47 9.84 -14.06 -23.13
C ASP A 47 9.06 -14.78 -22.03
N ASP A 48 7.99 -14.15 -21.55
CA ASP A 48 7.07 -14.68 -20.54
C ASP A 48 5.62 -14.54 -21.05
N ASP A 49 4.87 -15.64 -21.04
CA ASP A 49 3.48 -15.66 -21.48
C ASP A 49 2.57 -14.93 -20.48
N GLU A 50 2.98 -14.82 -19.22
CA GLU A 50 2.26 -14.04 -18.21
C GLU A 50 2.50 -12.54 -18.44
N ASN A 51 1.43 -11.83 -18.81
CA ASN A 51 1.49 -10.41 -19.08
C ASN A 51 0.76 -9.64 -17.98
N LEU A 52 1.44 -8.68 -17.35
CA LEU A 52 0.86 -7.81 -16.32
C LEU A 52 0.90 -6.36 -16.80
N PHE A 53 -0.16 -5.62 -16.47
CA PHE A 53 -0.19 -4.16 -16.57
C PHE A 53 -0.67 -3.58 -15.25
N ALA A 54 -0.15 -2.41 -14.88
CA ALA A 54 -0.62 -1.67 -13.73
C ALA A 54 -0.65 -0.17 -13.98
N PHE A 55 -1.72 0.47 -13.51
CA PHE A 55 -1.75 1.90 -13.28
C PHE A 55 -1.35 2.18 -11.84
N ILE A 56 -0.42 3.10 -11.64
CA ILE A 56 0.12 3.47 -10.33
C ILE A 56 -0.17 4.96 -10.13
N VAL A 57 -1.06 5.26 -9.19
CA VAL A 57 -1.55 6.62 -8.92
C VAL A 57 -0.99 7.09 -7.57
N PRO A 58 -0.19 8.18 -7.53
CA PRO A 58 0.24 8.77 -6.26
C PRO A 58 -0.96 9.39 -5.51
N THR A 59 -1.32 8.81 -4.37
CA THR A 59 -2.52 9.13 -3.58
C THR A 59 -2.20 9.37 -2.09
N PRO A 60 -1.25 10.28 -1.75
CA PRO A 60 -0.97 10.61 -0.36
C PRO A 60 -2.24 11.13 0.35
N PRO A 61 -2.60 10.57 1.51
CA PRO A 61 -3.78 10.98 2.26
C PRO A 61 -3.61 12.40 2.81
N GLU A 62 -4.71 13.16 2.85
CA GLU A 62 -4.74 14.52 3.42
C GLU A 62 -5.33 14.52 4.85
N ASP A 63 -6.03 13.45 5.22
CA ASP A 63 -6.65 13.18 6.52
C ASP A 63 -6.91 11.66 6.68
N ASP A 64 -7.58 11.28 7.77
CA ASP A 64 -7.92 9.89 8.10
C ASP A 64 -9.24 9.39 7.44
N THR A 65 -9.84 10.11 6.49
CA THR A 65 -11.15 9.70 5.95
C THR A 65 -11.08 8.48 5.02
N GLY A 66 -9.89 7.98 4.70
CA GLY A 66 -9.71 6.87 3.76
C GLY A 66 -10.02 7.22 2.31
N LEU A 67 -9.94 8.51 1.94
CA LEU A 67 -10.30 8.97 0.60
C LEU A 67 -9.55 8.24 -0.55
N PRO A 68 -8.25 7.92 -0.45
CA PRO A 68 -7.57 7.07 -1.43
C PRO A 68 -8.24 5.71 -1.62
N HIS A 69 -8.56 5.01 -0.53
CA HIS A 69 -9.17 3.68 -0.55
C HIS A 69 -10.61 3.71 -1.06
N ILE A 70 -11.39 4.70 -0.65
CA ILE A 70 -12.75 4.93 -1.17
C ILE A 70 -12.73 5.20 -2.68
N MET A 71 -11.75 5.97 -3.17
CA MET A 71 -11.58 6.23 -4.60
C MET A 71 -11.18 4.95 -5.34
N GLU A 72 -10.34 4.12 -4.75
CA GLU A 72 -9.93 2.83 -5.29
C GLU A 72 -11.11 1.94 -5.65
N HIS A 73 -12.03 1.73 -4.70
CA HIS A 73 -13.29 1.03 -4.95
C HIS A 73 -14.17 1.73 -5.99
N SER A 74 -14.30 3.06 -5.85
CA SER A 74 -15.32 3.81 -6.59
C SER A 74 -15.05 3.93 -8.09
N VAL A 75 -13.78 3.98 -8.52
CA VAL A 75 -13.46 4.06 -9.96
C VAL A 75 -13.81 2.76 -10.69
N LEU A 76 -13.81 1.63 -9.98
CA LEU A 76 -14.18 0.32 -10.53
C LEU A 76 -15.70 0.10 -10.57
N GLY A 77 -16.49 0.98 -9.94
CA GLY A 77 -17.95 0.94 -9.90
C GLY A 77 -18.67 1.51 -11.14
N GLY A 78 -18.05 1.44 -12.32
CA GLY A 78 -18.62 1.90 -13.58
C GLY A 78 -17.93 3.11 -14.19
N SER A 79 -17.87 3.13 -15.52
CA SER A 79 -17.20 4.16 -16.32
C SER A 79 -18.07 4.65 -17.48
N LYS A 80 -17.63 5.67 -18.21
CA LYS A 80 -18.37 6.20 -19.37
C LYS A 80 -18.57 5.15 -20.46
N LYS A 81 -17.55 4.35 -20.75
CA LYS A 81 -17.59 3.27 -21.75
C LYS A 81 -18.29 2.02 -21.22
N PHE A 82 -18.15 1.72 -19.93
CA PHE A 82 -18.74 0.57 -19.26
C PHE A 82 -19.67 1.02 -18.12
N PRO A 83 -20.86 1.58 -18.42
CA PRO A 83 -21.75 2.19 -17.43
C PRO A 83 -22.61 1.14 -16.69
N LEU A 84 -21.93 0.12 -16.17
CA LEU A 84 -22.48 -0.95 -15.34
C LEU A 84 -22.37 -0.58 -13.86
N LYS A 85 -23.15 -1.26 -13.03
CA LYS A 85 -23.09 -1.11 -11.57
C LYS A 85 -21.77 -1.59 -10.98
N ASP A 86 -21.22 -2.65 -11.57
CA ASP A 86 -19.99 -3.31 -11.13
C ASP A 86 -19.27 -4.02 -12.30
N PRO A 87 -18.63 -3.27 -13.23
CA PRO A 87 -17.83 -3.85 -14.31
C PRO A 87 -16.73 -4.80 -13.82
N PHE A 88 -16.10 -4.47 -12.69
CA PHE A 88 -15.00 -5.25 -12.13
C PHE A 88 -15.46 -6.65 -11.76
N PHE A 89 -16.59 -6.78 -11.07
CA PHE A 89 -17.12 -8.10 -10.71
C PHE A 89 -17.57 -8.92 -11.94
N GLU A 90 -18.05 -8.27 -13.00
CA GLU A 90 -18.35 -8.96 -14.27
C GLU A 90 -17.08 -9.46 -14.97
N LEU A 91 -15.97 -8.70 -14.92
CA LEU A 91 -14.67 -9.17 -15.40
C LEU A 91 -14.19 -10.39 -14.63
N VAL A 92 -14.28 -10.38 -13.30
CA VAL A 92 -13.88 -11.52 -12.45
C VAL A 92 -14.58 -12.82 -12.87
N LYS A 93 -15.82 -12.74 -13.36
CA LYS A 93 -16.58 -13.92 -13.80
C LYS A 93 -16.24 -14.39 -15.23
N THR A 94 -15.85 -13.47 -16.10
CA THR A 94 -15.81 -13.69 -17.56
C THR A 94 -14.41 -13.71 -18.14
N SER A 95 -13.44 -13.14 -17.44
CA SER A 95 -12.05 -13.03 -17.86
C SER A 95 -11.25 -14.31 -17.61
N LEU A 96 -10.17 -14.47 -18.38
CA LEU A 96 -9.12 -15.48 -18.15
C LEU A 96 -7.93 -14.88 -17.38
N ALA A 97 -8.18 -13.80 -16.62
CA ALA A 97 -7.20 -13.14 -15.78
C ALA A 97 -6.54 -14.13 -14.82
N THR A 98 -5.23 -14.08 -14.75
CA THR A 98 -4.43 -14.76 -13.72
C THR A 98 -4.36 -13.92 -12.45
N PHE A 99 -4.53 -12.61 -12.57
CA PHE A 99 -4.72 -11.68 -11.46
C PHE A 99 -5.58 -10.49 -11.88
N ILE A 100 -6.48 -10.05 -11.01
CA ILE A 100 -7.27 -8.84 -11.18
C ILE A 100 -7.55 -8.26 -9.79
N ASN A 101 -7.07 -7.06 -9.51
CA ASN A 101 -7.33 -6.39 -8.24
C ASN A 101 -7.09 -4.88 -8.32
N ALA A 102 -7.28 -4.20 -7.20
CA ALA A 102 -6.76 -2.88 -6.91
C ALA A 102 -6.37 -2.80 -5.43
N MET A 103 -5.40 -1.95 -5.10
CA MET A 103 -4.78 -1.92 -3.78
C MET A 103 -4.38 -0.49 -3.42
N THR A 104 -4.71 -0.09 -2.20
CA THR A 104 -4.30 1.21 -1.63
C THR A 104 -3.17 1.00 -0.61
N GLY A 105 -1.98 1.51 -0.94
CA GLY A 105 -0.83 1.61 -0.04
C GLY A 105 -0.86 2.89 0.80
N THR A 106 0.26 3.22 1.45
CA THR A 106 0.36 4.39 2.33
C THR A 106 0.13 5.71 1.60
N ASP A 107 0.64 5.83 0.37
CA ASP A 107 0.56 7.05 -0.42
C ASP A 107 0.45 6.80 -1.94
N VAL A 108 0.00 5.60 -2.29
CA VAL A 108 -0.17 5.14 -3.67
C VAL A 108 -1.38 4.23 -3.77
N THR A 109 -2.10 4.32 -4.89
CA THR A 109 -3.13 3.35 -5.28
C THR A 109 -2.69 2.67 -6.57
N VAL A 110 -2.70 1.35 -6.59
CA VAL A 110 -2.23 0.52 -7.72
C VAL A 110 -3.37 -0.33 -8.24
N TYR A 111 -3.53 -0.38 -9.55
CA TYR A 111 -4.57 -1.15 -10.25
C TYR A 111 -3.92 -2.18 -11.19
N PRO A 112 -3.46 -3.34 -10.69
CA PRO A 112 -2.83 -4.34 -11.53
C PRO A 112 -3.83 -5.39 -12.04
N PHE A 113 -3.59 -5.84 -13.27
CA PHE A 113 -4.21 -7.03 -13.83
C PHE A 113 -3.18 -7.81 -14.64
N SER A 114 -3.35 -9.13 -14.72
CA SER A 114 -2.52 -10.00 -15.54
C SER A 114 -3.31 -11.09 -16.23
N SER A 115 -2.80 -11.53 -17.39
CA SER A 115 -3.38 -12.61 -18.17
C SER A 115 -2.33 -13.23 -19.08
N VAL A 116 -2.43 -14.55 -19.24
CA VAL A 116 -1.67 -15.31 -20.25
C VAL A 116 -2.32 -15.25 -21.64
N VAL A 117 -3.57 -14.79 -21.73
CA VAL A 117 -4.31 -14.68 -22.99
C VAL A 117 -4.28 -13.22 -23.44
N LYS A 118 -3.48 -12.92 -24.47
CA LYS A 118 -3.32 -11.56 -25.00
C LYS A 118 -4.62 -10.80 -25.31
N LYS A 119 -5.64 -11.48 -25.84
CA LYS A 119 -6.94 -10.84 -26.09
C LYS A 119 -7.61 -10.40 -24.79
N ASP A 120 -7.60 -11.29 -23.79
CA ASP A 120 -8.14 -11.03 -22.46
C ASP A 120 -7.35 -9.94 -21.73
N PHE A 121 -6.01 -9.92 -21.86
CA PHE A 121 -5.16 -8.83 -21.38
C PHE A 121 -5.63 -7.46 -21.90
N PHE A 122 -5.87 -7.31 -23.21
CA PHE A 122 -6.34 -6.04 -23.78
C PHE A 122 -7.80 -5.73 -23.44
N ASN A 123 -8.64 -6.75 -23.21
CA ASN A 123 -9.99 -6.57 -22.69
C ASN A 123 -9.96 -5.96 -21.26
N LEU A 124 -9.12 -6.51 -20.38
CA LEU A 124 -8.89 -5.98 -19.02
C LEU A 124 -8.33 -4.57 -19.08
N ALA A 125 -7.30 -4.34 -19.93
CA ALA A 125 -6.70 -3.03 -20.13
C ALA A 125 -7.73 -1.99 -20.55
N GLU A 126 -8.66 -2.35 -21.43
CA GLU A 126 -9.72 -1.44 -21.88
C GLU A 126 -10.62 -1.00 -20.72
N VAL A 127 -11.09 -1.95 -19.91
CA VAL A 127 -11.98 -1.65 -18.79
C VAL A 127 -11.26 -0.86 -17.70
N TYR A 128 -10.04 -1.26 -17.33
CA TYR A 128 -9.25 -0.55 -16.32
C TYR A 128 -8.90 0.88 -16.75
N THR A 129 -8.50 1.08 -18.01
CA THR A 129 -8.17 2.41 -18.54
C THR A 129 -9.37 3.35 -18.44
N ASP A 130 -10.56 2.90 -18.85
CA ASP A 130 -11.75 3.74 -18.80
C ASP A 130 -12.29 3.92 -17.37
N ALA A 131 -12.21 2.90 -16.51
CA ALA A 131 -12.53 2.99 -15.09
C ALA A 131 -11.70 4.07 -14.38
N ILE A 132 -10.38 4.09 -14.60
CA ILE A 132 -9.47 5.00 -13.90
C ILE A 132 -9.63 6.44 -14.40
N PHE A 133 -9.73 6.65 -15.72
CA PHE A 133 -9.71 8.00 -16.29
C PHE A 133 -11.09 8.60 -16.59
N ASN A 134 -12.12 7.76 -16.77
CA ASN A 134 -13.49 8.17 -17.06
C ASN A 134 -14.54 7.49 -16.16
N PRO A 135 -14.35 7.41 -14.83
CA PRO A 135 -15.35 6.80 -13.95
C PRO A 135 -16.63 7.64 -13.91
N LEU A 136 -17.74 6.99 -13.54
CA LEU A 136 -19.02 7.69 -13.35
C LEU A 136 -19.02 8.56 -12.09
N LEU A 137 -18.49 8.03 -10.97
CA LEU A 137 -18.40 8.67 -9.66
C LEU A 137 -19.68 9.42 -9.25
N ASP A 138 -20.87 8.89 -9.55
CA ASP A 138 -22.09 9.58 -9.20
C ASP A 138 -22.33 9.58 -7.67
N LYS A 139 -23.28 10.37 -7.20
CA LYS A 139 -23.56 10.46 -5.76
C LYS A 139 -23.94 9.10 -5.15
N LYS A 140 -24.54 8.19 -5.93
CA LYS A 140 -24.92 6.86 -5.46
C LYS A 140 -23.68 5.97 -5.28
N THR A 141 -22.72 6.03 -6.22
CA THR A 141 -21.42 5.36 -6.06
C THR A 141 -20.74 5.79 -4.77
N PHE A 142 -20.68 7.10 -4.51
CA PHE A 142 -20.12 7.61 -3.25
C PHE A 142 -20.84 7.06 -2.02
N LEU A 143 -22.18 7.13 -1.97
CA LEU A 143 -22.93 6.65 -0.80
C LEU A 143 -22.76 5.14 -0.58
N ARG A 144 -22.67 4.36 -1.66
CA ARG A 144 -22.47 2.90 -1.61
C ARG A 144 -21.06 2.53 -1.13
N GLU A 145 -20.04 3.07 -1.78
CA GLU A 145 -18.64 2.67 -1.54
C GLU A 145 -18.07 3.31 -0.27
N ALA A 146 -18.33 4.61 -0.06
CA ALA A 146 -17.76 5.37 1.05
C ALA A 146 -18.54 5.15 2.34
N TRP A 147 -19.60 5.94 2.51
CA TRP A 147 -20.49 5.92 3.65
C TRP A 147 -21.77 6.71 3.35
N HIS A 148 -22.85 6.37 4.05
CA HIS A 148 -24.10 7.10 4.10
C HIS A 148 -24.79 6.87 5.44
N TYR A 149 -25.77 7.72 5.75
CA TYR A 149 -26.71 7.44 6.83
C TYR A 149 -27.84 6.56 6.32
N GLU A 150 -28.35 5.68 7.17
CA GLU A 150 -29.58 4.94 6.93
C GLU A 150 -30.44 4.88 8.20
N LEU A 151 -31.71 4.51 8.06
CA LEU A 151 -32.59 4.24 9.20
C LEU A 151 -32.67 2.73 9.41
N THR A 152 -32.42 2.32 10.64
CA THR A 152 -32.70 0.95 11.11
C THR A 152 -34.22 0.70 11.17
N GLU A 153 -34.62 -0.57 11.31
CA GLU A 153 -36.03 -0.97 11.47
C GLU A 153 -36.75 -0.29 12.65
N ASN A 154 -36.00 0.19 13.64
CA ASN A 154 -36.52 0.90 14.82
C ASN A 154 -36.44 2.43 14.67
N ASP A 155 -36.36 2.95 13.45
CA ASP A 155 -36.20 4.38 13.12
C ASP A 155 -34.98 5.05 13.79
N LYS A 156 -33.96 4.29 14.16
CA LYS A 156 -32.67 4.84 14.64
C LYS A 156 -31.76 5.11 13.45
N LEU A 157 -31.07 6.25 13.48
CA LEU A 157 -30.06 6.60 12.50
C LEU A 157 -28.81 5.72 12.68
N SER A 158 -28.26 5.18 11.61
CA SER A 158 -27.01 4.42 11.57
C SER A 158 -26.12 4.88 10.41
N ILE A 159 -24.86 4.45 10.41
CA ILE A 159 -23.88 4.69 9.33
C ILE A 159 -23.60 3.37 8.65
N ASN A 160 -23.60 3.37 7.32
CA ASN A 160 -23.33 2.20 6.49
C ASN A 160 -22.50 2.59 5.26
N GLY A 161 -21.83 1.64 4.63
CA GLY A 161 -20.95 1.84 3.47
C GLY A 161 -19.95 0.70 3.34
N ILE A 162 -19.51 0.38 2.13
CA ILE A 162 -18.60 -0.77 1.89
C ILE A 162 -17.27 -0.54 2.63
N VAL A 163 -16.56 0.54 2.32
CA VAL A 163 -15.25 0.84 2.93
C VAL A 163 -15.39 1.16 4.42
N TYR A 164 -16.46 1.86 4.83
CA TYR A 164 -16.73 2.09 6.26
C TYR A 164 -16.81 0.78 7.05
N ASN A 165 -17.56 -0.21 6.56
CA ASN A 165 -17.71 -1.50 7.22
C ASN A 165 -16.43 -2.34 7.15
N GLU A 166 -15.73 -2.30 6.02
CA GLU A 166 -14.44 -2.96 5.85
C GLU A 166 -13.43 -2.46 6.87
N MET A 167 -13.27 -1.14 7.00
CA MET A 167 -12.33 -0.55 7.95
C MET A 167 -12.76 -0.80 9.39
N LYS A 168 -14.07 -0.77 9.70
CA LYS A 168 -14.55 -1.18 11.02
C LYS A 168 -14.16 -2.62 11.36
N SER A 169 -14.21 -3.52 10.37
CA SER A 169 -13.75 -4.91 10.51
C SER A 169 -12.23 -4.99 10.66
N ALA A 170 -11.47 -4.24 9.86
CA ALA A 170 -10.02 -4.19 9.95
C ALA A 170 -9.54 -3.75 11.34
N TYR A 171 -10.20 -2.77 11.96
CA TYR A 171 -9.90 -2.30 13.32
C TYR A 171 -10.40 -3.23 14.44
N SER A 172 -10.91 -4.42 14.12
CA SER A 172 -11.04 -5.50 15.12
C SER A 172 -9.70 -6.15 15.46
N SER A 173 -8.68 -5.99 14.60
CA SER A 173 -7.33 -6.52 14.83
C SER A 173 -6.49 -5.58 15.71
N PRO A 174 -5.92 -6.06 16.84
CA PRO A 174 -4.99 -5.27 17.65
C PRO A 174 -3.75 -4.83 16.87
N GLU A 175 -3.33 -5.61 15.87
CA GLU A 175 -2.16 -5.28 15.05
C GLU A 175 -2.41 -4.02 14.19
N ASN A 176 -3.64 -3.83 13.68
CA ASN A 176 -3.99 -2.62 12.94
C ASN A 176 -4.02 -1.38 13.85
N HIS A 177 -4.48 -1.51 15.09
CA HIS A 177 -4.34 -0.44 16.09
C HIS A 177 -2.87 -0.14 16.39
N LEU A 178 -2.01 -1.16 16.49
CA LEU A 178 -0.58 -0.98 16.72
C LEU A 178 0.11 -0.29 15.55
N LEU A 179 -0.21 -0.69 14.31
CA LEU A 179 0.29 -0.08 13.08
C LEU A 179 -0.14 1.38 12.96
N ARG A 180 -1.43 1.69 13.20
CA ARG A 180 -1.93 3.07 13.22
C ARG A 180 -1.19 3.91 14.26
N ASN A 181 -1.09 3.43 15.50
CA ASN A 181 -0.42 4.17 16.57
C ASN A 181 1.08 4.35 16.30
N MET A 182 1.73 3.40 15.63
CA MET A 182 3.09 3.57 15.13
C MET A 182 3.16 4.69 14.09
N ALA A 183 2.34 4.63 13.04
CA ALA A 183 2.36 5.62 11.96
C ALA A 183 2.05 7.05 12.46
N VAL A 184 0.97 7.20 13.23
CA VAL A 184 0.53 8.50 13.78
C VAL A 184 1.63 9.17 14.61
N ASN A 185 2.36 8.39 15.40
CA ASN A 185 3.35 8.91 16.33
C ASN A 185 4.76 9.00 15.74
N LEU A 186 5.11 8.16 14.76
CA LEU A 186 6.41 8.20 14.08
C LEU A 186 6.47 9.31 13.02
N PHE A 187 5.35 9.58 12.34
CA PHE A 187 5.28 10.50 11.19
C PHE A 187 4.51 11.80 11.48
N GLN A 188 4.57 12.33 12.70
CA GLN A 188 3.78 13.49 13.14
C GLN A 188 3.81 14.73 12.21
N ASP A 189 4.91 14.96 11.48
CA ASP A 189 5.08 16.11 10.59
C ASP A 189 4.81 15.78 9.11
N SER A 190 4.37 14.55 8.81
CA SER A 190 4.17 14.02 7.47
C SER A 190 2.74 13.52 7.25
N VAL A 191 2.33 13.44 5.99
CA VAL A 191 1.06 12.82 5.58
C VAL A 191 1.00 11.32 5.87
N LEU A 192 2.15 10.68 6.05
CA LEU A 192 2.29 9.25 6.35
C LEU A 192 1.72 8.87 7.73
N ARG A 193 1.33 9.85 8.55
CA ARG A 193 0.62 9.64 9.82
C ARG A 193 -0.84 9.25 9.64
N PHE A 194 -1.42 9.62 8.50
CA PHE A 194 -2.83 9.40 8.24
C PHE A 194 -3.06 7.98 7.72
N ASP A 195 -4.24 7.44 8.02
CA ASP A 195 -4.67 6.16 7.49
C ASP A 195 -5.30 6.34 6.10
N SER A 196 -4.59 5.88 5.07
CA SER A 196 -5.07 5.90 3.68
C SER A 196 -6.23 4.93 3.43
N GLY A 197 -6.37 3.88 4.25
CA GLY A 197 -7.50 2.95 4.25
C GLY A 197 -8.75 3.56 4.90
N GLY A 198 -8.55 4.38 5.92
CA GLY A 198 -9.58 5.18 6.58
C GLY A 198 -9.85 4.74 8.02
N PHE A 199 -9.76 5.70 8.94
CA PHE A 199 -10.13 5.46 10.34
C PHE A 199 -11.66 5.52 10.47
N PRO A 200 -12.34 4.51 11.03
CA PRO A 200 -13.81 4.41 11.03
C PRO A 200 -14.53 5.66 11.55
N GLU A 201 -14.02 6.32 12.58
CA GLU A 201 -14.59 7.56 13.13
C GLU A 201 -14.39 8.79 12.24
N ALA A 202 -13.41 8.76 11.32
CA ALA A 202 -13.10 9.83 10.40
C ALA A 202 -13.78 9.69 9.03
N ILE A 203 -14.03 8.46 8.55
CA ILE A 203 -14.68 8.19 7.26
C ILE A 203 -15.97 9.03 7.07
N PRO A 204 -16.89 9.14 8.05
CA PRO A 204 -18.11 9.92 7.93
C PRO A 204 -17.93 11.44 7.78
N ASN A 205 -16.70 11.95 7.84
CA ASN A 205 -16.42 13.36 7.56
C ASN A 205 -16.14 13.62 6.08
N LEU A 206 -15.94 12.57 5.27
CA LEU A 206 -15.68 12.73 3.84
C LEU A 206 -16.92 13.27 3.12
N THR A 207 -16.75 14.36 2.39
CA THR A 207 -17.79 14.92 1.54
C THR A 207 -17.69 14.44 0.09
N TYR A 208 -18.83 14.46 -0.62
CA TYR A 208 -18.85 14.13 -2.05
C TYR A 208 -18.01 15.10 -2.90
N GLU A 209 -17.90 16.37 -2.47
CA GLU A 209 -17.07 17.35 -3.16
C GLU A 209 -15.58 17.00 -3.03
N GLN A 210 -15.10 16.67 -1.82
CA GLN A 210 -13.73 16.18 -1.63
C GLN A 210 -13.46 14.94 -2.47
N PHE A 211 -14.40 14.00 -2.49
CA PHE A 211 -14.33 12.78 -3.29
C PHE A 211 -14.13 13.06 -4.78
N ILE A 212 -14.98 13.91 -5.39
CA ILE A 212 -14.85 14.27 -6.82
C ILE A 212 -13.58 15.07 -7.10
N ASN A 213 -13.23 16.01 -6.21
CA ASN A 213 -12.05 16.84 -6.38
C ASN A 213 -10.76 16.02 -6.27
N PHE A 214 -10.75 14.97 -5.45
CA PHE A 214 -9.62 14.06 -5.34
C PHE A 214 -9.37 13.31 -6.65
N HIS A 215 -10.40 12.75 -7.28
CA HIS A 215 -10.26 12.12 -8.61
C HIS A 215 -9.71 13.11 -9.63
N LYS A 216 -10.34 14.29 -9.76
CA LYS A 216 -9.91 15.34 -10.69
C LYS A 216 -8.46 15.76 -10.49
N LYS A 217 -7.99 15.79 -9.23
CA LYS A 217 -6.63 16.20 -8.86
C LYS A 217 -5.60 15.09 -9.11
N ARG A 218 -5.94 13.83 -8.83
CA ARG A 218 -4.96 12.73 -8.77
C ARG A 218 -4.99 11.80 -9.99
N TYR A 219 -6.15 11.59 -10.60
CA TYR A 219 -6.37 10.59 -11.65
C TYR A 219 -6.31 11.17 -13.06
N SER A 220 -5.70 12.35 -13.23
CA SER A 220 -5.38 12.84 -14.58
C SER A 220 -4.17 12.06 -15.12
N PRO A 221 -4.16 11.61 -16.40
CA PRO A 221 -3.09 10.77 -16.94
C PRO A 221 -1.66 11.26 -16.69
N GLU A 222 -1.41 12.58 -16.67
CA GLU A 222 -0.08 13.16 -16.39
C GLU A 222 0.49 12.82 -15.01
N ASN A 223 -0.36 12.38 -14.07
CA ASN A 223 0.01 11.99 -12.71
C ASN A 223 0.16 10.47 -12.55
N VAL A 224 -0.28 9.68 -13.54
CA VAL A 224 -0.37 8.22 -13.43
C VAL A 224 0.84 7.57 -14.09
N PHE A 225 1.56 6.77 -13.31
CA PHE A 225 2.64 5.94 -13.80
C PHE A 225 2.07 4.64 -14.35
N MET A 226 2.65 4.14 -15.43
CA MET A 226 2.21 2.91 -16.08
C MET A 226 3.33 1.88 -16.01
N PHE A 227 2.99 0.64 -15.67
CA PHE A 227 3.92 -0.48 -15.59
C PHE A 227 3.39 -1.62 -16.45
N ALA A 228 4.27 -2.25 -17.24
CA ALA A 228 3.94 -3.46 -17.97
C ALA A 228 5.07 -4.48 -17.87
N TYR A 229 4.71 -5.76 -17.91
CA TYR A 229 5.62 -6.90 -17.92
C TYR A 229 5.08 -7.97 -18.87
N GLY A 230 5.98 -8.64 -19.59
CA GLY A 230 5.67 -9.88 -20.34
C GLY A 230 6.16 -9.85 -21.80
N SER A 231 5.55 -10.72 -22.61
CA SER A 231 5.88 -10.95 -24.02
C SER A 231 5.15 -10.04 -25.01
N ILE A 232 4.13 -9.29 -24.57
CA ILE A 232 3.42 -8.35 -25.44
C ILE A 232 4.40 -7.27 -25.95
N LYS A 233 4.33 -6.98 -27.25
CA LYS A 233 5.23 -6.01 -27.88
C LYS A 233 4.96 -4.60 -27.38
N THR A 234 6.04 -3.83 -27.25
CA THR A 234 5.97 -2.43 -26.80
C THR A 234 5.07 -1.60 -27.70
N GLU A 235 5.16 -1.77 -29.02
CA GLU A 235 4.33 -1.05 -29.98
C GLU A 235 2.83 -1.33 -29.80
N GLU A 236 2.46 -2.54 -29.38
CA GLU A 236 1.05 -2.89 -29.18
C GLU A 236 0.48 -2.21 -27.93
N LEU A 237 1.29 -2.10 -26.87
CA LEU A 237 0.93 -1.38 -25.65
C LEU A 237 0.87 0.13 -25.89
N THR A 238 1.87 0.71 -26.56
CA THR A 238 1.90 2.16 -26.85
C THR A 238 0.80 2.56 -27.81
N SER A 239 0.49 1.75 -28.82
CA SER A 239 -0.62 2.02 -29.74
C SER A 239 -1.96 1.95 -29.04
N PHE A 240 -2.16 0.96 -28.15
CA PHE A 240 -3.34 0.90 -27.29
C PHE A 240 -3.47 2.16 -26.45
N LEU A 241 -2.42 2.55 -25.71
CA LEU A 241 -2.45 3.70 -24.83
C LEU A 241 -2.65 5.02 -25.58
N SER A 242 -1.95 5.23 -26.70
CA SER A 242 -2.03 6.46 -27.50
C SER A 242 -3.48 6.74 -27.94
N GLU A 243 -4.19 5.71 -28.42
CA GLU A 243 -5.58 5.85 -28.84
C GLU A 243 -6.53 6.17 -27.67
N ARG A 244 -6.29 5.64 -26.46
CA ARG A 244 -7.15 5.90 -25.28
C ARG A 244 -6.81 7.22 -24.59
N LEU A 245 -5.59 7.70 -24.74
CA LEU A 245 -5.12 8.94 -24.14
C LEU A 245 -5.24 10.15 -25.09
N LYS A 246 -5.62 9.95 -26.35
CA LYS A 246 -5.67 11.00 -27.40
C LYS A 246 -6.47 12.25 -27.04
N ASP A 247 -7.53 12.13 -26.24
CA ASP A 247 -8.39 13.27 -25.88
C ASP A 247 -7.92 14.01 -24.61
N PHE A 248 -6.91 13.49 -23.91
CA PHE A 248 -6.37 14.13 -22.72
C PHE A 248 -5.33 15.19 -23.09
N THR A 249 -5.42 16.33 -22.44
CA THR A 249 -4.43 17.40 -22.55
C THR A 249 -3.81 17.65 -21.18
N LYS A 250 -2.52 17.96 -21.17
CA LYS A 250 -1.78 18.25 -19.93
C LYS A 250 -2.38 19.49 -19.26
N LYS A 251 -2.81 19.36 -18.00
CA LYS A 251 -3.41 20.46 -17.23
C LYS A 251 -2.48 21.08 -16.19
N ASN A 252 -1.21 20.65 -16.19
CA ASN A 252 -0.12 20.84 -15.21
C ASN A 252 -0.01 19.65 -14.26
N LYS A 253 1.19 19.02 -14.24
CA LYS A 253 1.50 17.92 -13.32
C LYS A 253 1.36 18.43 -11.90
N THR A 254 0.45 17.84 -11.12
CA THR A 254 0.38 18.12 -9.69
C THR A 254 1.53 17.37 -9.03
N SER A 255 2.71 17.98 -8.96
CA SER A 255 3.79 17.44 -8.13
C SER A 255 3.36 17.55 -6.67
N PHE A 256 3.01 16.43 -6.04
CA PHE A 256 2.80 16.42 -4.61
C PHE A 256 4.17 16.47 -3.92
N ILE A 257 4.42 17.55 -3.19
CA ILE A 257 5.60 17.66 -2.35
C ILE A 257 5.26 16.98 -1.03
N TYR A 258 5.88 15.84 -0.77
CA TYR A 258 5.76 15.14 0.50
C TYR A 258 6.40 15.99 1.60
N PRO A 259 5.63 16.44 2.61
CA PRO A 259 6.22 17.06 3.79
C PRO A 259 7.20 16.06 4.43
N SER A 260 8.43 16.51 4.68
CA SER A 260 9.44 15.63 5.27
C SER A 260 9.17 15.44 6.76
N GLN A 261 9.27 14.21 7.26
CA GLN A 261 9.28 13.97 8.70
C GLN A 261 10.54 14.58 9.31
N ARG A 262 10.37 15.41 10.36
CA ARG A 262 11.50 15.92 11.14
C ARG A 262 12.03 14.82 12.05
N LEU A 263 13.32 14.52 11.95
CA LEU A 263 13.97 13.55 12.85
C LEU A 263 14.03 14.10 14.28
N TRP A 264 13.91 13.20 15.26
CA TRP A 264 13.86 13.57 16.68
C TRP A 264 15.27 13.65 17.27
N ASP A 265 15.38 14.33 18.40
CA ASP A 265 16.58 14.44 19.22
C ASP A 265 16.59 13.43 20.39
N LYS A 266 15.42 12.87 20.73
CA LYS A 266 15.26 11.85 21.75
C LYS A 266 14.21 10.78 21.39
N PRO A 267 14.38 9.54 21.88
CA PRO A 267 13.38 8.49 21.78
C PRO A 267 12.03 8.91 22.37
N ARG A 268 10.95 8.34 21.85
CA ARG A 268 9.60 8.56 22.35
C ARG A 268 8.92 7.26 22.71
N GLU A 269 8.02 7.33 23.68
CA GLU A 269 7.18 6.21 24.08
C GLU A 269 5.72 6.66 24.15
N VAL A 270 4.81 5.80 23.71
CA VAL A 270 3.37 6.08 23.70
C VAL A 270 2.63 4.86 24.25
N LYS A 271 1.64 5.13 25.10
CA LYS A 271 0.62 4.15 25.47
C LYS A 271 -0.62 4.39 24.61
N ALA A 272 -1.11 3.32 24.01
CA ALA A 272 -2.31 3.30 23.19
C ALA A 272 -3.23 2.17 23.66
N TYR A 273 -4.47 2.20 23.21
CA TYR A 273 -5.50 1.24 23.61
C TYR A 273 -6.21 0.66 22.39
N TYR A 274 -6.66 -0.58 22.52
CA TYR A 274 -7.52 -1.24 21.55
C TYR A 274 -8.71 -1.90 22.25
N PRO A 275 -9.86 -2.05 21.58
CA PRO A 275 -11.02 -2.69 22.17
C PRO A 275 -10.76 -4.18 22.38
N LEU A 276 -11.12 -4.69 23.56
CA LEU A 276 -11.22 -6.11 23.85
C LEU A 276 -12.61 -6.39 24.44
N SER A 277 -13.21 -7.55 24.18
CA SER A 277 -14.52 -7.86 24.76
C SER A 277 -14.46 -7.92 26.29
N GLU A 278 -15.48 -7.42 26.98
CA GLU A 278 -15.59 -7.52 28.46
C GLU A 278 -15.61 -8.98 28.95
N SER A 279 -15.99 -9.93 28.09
CA SER A 279 -15.97 -11.36 28.40
C SER A 279 -14.59 -12.02 28.26
N GLU A 280 -13.61 -11.33 27.66
CA GLU A 280 -12.28 -11.87 27.44
C GLU A 280 -11.35 -11.64 28.63
N ASN A 281 -10.36 -12.52 28.76
CA ASN A 281 -9.32 -12.38 29.76
C ASN A 281 -8.30 -11.30 29.32
N LEU A 282 -8.06 -10.31 30.18
CA LEU A 282 -7.09 -9.23 29.97
C LEU A 282 -5.63 -9.69 30.09
N LYS A 283 -5.39 -10.87 30.70
CA LYS A 283 -4.04 -11.41 30.89
C LYS A 283 -3.39 -11.70 29.54
N GLU A 284 -2.13 -11.29 29.41
CA GLU A 284 -1.29 -11.51 28.23
C GLU A 284 -1.94 -11.00 26.93
N LYS A 285 -2.54 -9.80 27.02
CA LYS A 285 -3.17 -9.09 25.91
C LYS A 285 -2.49 -7.76 25.56
N THR A 286 -1.34 -7.45 26.17
CA THR A 286 -0.54 -6.29 25.77
C THR A 286 0.26 -6.59 24.50
N TRP A 287 0.44 -5.59 23.64
CA TRP A 287 1.32 -5.65 22.48
C TRP A 287 2.36 -4.55 22.55
N PHE A 288 3.57 -4.83 22.07
CA PHE A 288 4.65 -3.87 21.95
C PHE A 288 5.10 -3.72 20.50
N SER A 289 5.45 -2.50 20.10
CA SER A 289 6.30 -2.26 18.94
C SER A 289 7.43 -1.30 19.29
N LEU A 290 8.59 -1.55 18.72
CA LEU A 290 9.74 -0.66 18.74
C LEU A 290 10.16 -0.43 17.28
N SER A 291 10.02 0.81 16.82
CA SER A 291 10.13 1.16 15.42
C SER A 291 11.07 2.35 15.21
N TRP A 292 11.80 2.34 14.10
CA TRP A 292 12.78 3.34 13.71
C TRP A 292 12.59 3.73 12.24
N ILE A 293 12.83 5.00 11.92
CA ILE A 293 13.22 5.38 10.55
C ILE A 293 14.71 5.08 10.42
N VAL A 294 15.07 4.16 9.52
CA VAL A 294 16.44 3.63 9.39
C VAL A 294 17.17 4.04 8.11
N GLY A 295 16.44 4.52 7.10
CA GLY A 295 17.03 4.95 5.83
C GLY A 295 16.03 5.70 4.95
N ASP A 296 16.47 6.04 3.75
CA ASP A 296 15.65 6.64 2.68
C ASP A 296 15.65 5.68 1.49
N VAL A 297 14.47 5.43 0.91
CA VAL A 297 14.34 4.53 -0.25
C VAL A 297 15.15 5.00 -1.46
N LYS A 298 15.64 6.24 -1.46
CA LYS A 298 16.51 6.79 -2.51
C LYS A 298 17.90 6.17 -2.56
N ASP A 299 18.42 5.66 -1.46
CA ASP A 299 19.69 4.94 -1.46
C ASP A 299 19.43 3.44 -1.59
N ALA A 300 19.39 2.95 -2.82
CA ALA A 300 19.11 1.55 -3.08
C ALA A 300 20.12 0.60 -2.42
N PHE A 301 21.40 0.98 -2.39
CA PHE A 301 22.42 0.17 -1.74
C PHE A 301 22.18 0.10 -0.24
N GLU A 302 21.86 1.22 0.41
CA GLU A 302 21.47 1.24 1.83
C GLU A 302 20.22 0.38 2.07
N VAL A 303 19.19 0.45 1.21
CA VAL A 303 17.99 -0.40 1.34
C VAL A 303 18.34 -1.88 1.21
N ALA A 304 19.17 -2.27 0.25
CA ALA A 304 19.61 -3.66 0.11
C ALA A 304 20.45 -4.13 1.30
N CYS A 305 21.31 -3.26 1.87
CA CYS A 305 21.98 -3.53 3.13
C CYS A 305 20.98 -3.75 4.26
N TRP A 306 19.92 -2.95 4.36
CA TRP A 306 18.86 -3.15 5.35
C TRP A 306 18.08 -4.44 5.15
N MET A 307 17.79 -4.83 3.91
CA MET A 307 17.13 -6.12 3.61
C MET A 307 17.97 -7.28 4.11
N VAL A 308 19.27 -7.29 3.81
CA VAL A 308 20.22 -8.31 4.30
C VAL A 308 20.28 -8.29 5.82
N LEU A 309 20.45 -7.10 6.43
CA LEU A 309 20.55 -6.97 7.88
C LEU A 309 19.26 -7.41 8.59
N PHE A 310 18.10 -7.07 8.07
CA PHE A 310 16.80 -7.53 8.58
C PHE A 310 16.72 -9.06 8.51
N GLN A 311 17.05 -9.65 7.35
CA GLN A 311 17.06 -11.10 7.16
C GLN A 311 18.04 -11.82 8.12
N VAL A 312 19.20 -11.22 8.42
CA VAL A 312 20.16 -11.74 9.41
C VAL A 312 19.62 -11.64 10.83
N LEU A 313 18.97 -10.52 11.19
CA LEU A 313 18.52 -10.26 12.56
C LEU A 313 17.24 -11.03 12.94
N THR A 314 16.32 -11.24 12.01
CA THR A 314 14.96 -11.74 12.30
C THR A 314 14.50 -12.92 11.42
N GLY A 315 15.22 -13.23 10.34
CA GLY A 315 14.65 -13.96 9.22
C GLY A 315 14.64 -15.49 9.31
N ASN A 316 15.13 -16.09 10.40
CA ASN A 316 15.01 -17.51 10.74
C ASN A 316 15.16 -17.73 12.27
N ASP A 317 14.90 -18.94 12.76
CA ASP A 317 14.90 -19.27 14.19
C ASP A 317 16.27 -19.17 14.87
N SER A 318 17.38 -19.17 14.11
CA SER A 318 18.71 -18.91 14.66
C SER A 318 19.10 -17.43 14.62
N SER A 319 18.29 -16.57 13.98
CA SER A 319 18.55 -15.14 13.88
C SER A 319 18.49 -14.49 15.26
N PRO A 320 19.44 -13.62 15.63
CA PRO A 320 19.69 -13.26 17.02
C PRO A 320 18.52 -12.56 17.70
N LEU A 321 17.79 -11.65 17.02
CA LEU A 321 16.63 -11.00 17.62
C LEU A 321 15.44 -11.97 17.73
N ARG A 322 15.11 -12.69 16.66
CA ARG A 322 14.01 -13.67 16.67
C ARG A 322 14.22 -14.71 17.77
N LYS A 323 15.40 -15.34 17.78
CA LYS A 323 15.80 -16.33 18.77
C LYS A 323 15.67 -15.79 20.19
N ALA A 324 16.31 -14.65 20.47
CA ALA A 324 16.32 -14.08 21.81
C ALA A 324 14.90 -13.74 22.29
N ILE A 325 14.05 -13.17 21.42
CA ILE A 325 12.67 -12.82 21.76
C ILE A 325 11.85 -14.08 22.07
N ILE A 326 11.89 -15.09 21.21
CA ILE A 326 11.15 -16.35 21.42
C ILE A 326 11.64 -17.09 22.67
N GLU A 327 12.95 -17.22 22.86
CA GLU A 327 13.54 -17.91 24.01
C GLU A 327 13.29 -17.16 25.34
N SER A 328 13.11 -15.84 25.30
CA SER A 328 12.84 -15.04 26.50
C SER A 328 11.50 -15.35 27.16
N LYS A 329 10.53 -15.88 26.40
CA LYS A 329 9.14 -16.12 26.84
C LYS A 329 8.48 -14.86 27.43
N LEU A 330 8.90 -13.67 27.01
CA LEU A 330 8.31 -12.41 27.46
C LEU A 330 6.90 -12.19 26.88
N GLY A 331 6.56 -12.84 25.75
CA GLY A 331 5.23 -12.85 25.13
C GLY A 331 5.07 -14.12 24.30
N ALA A 332 3.97 -14.21 23.55
CA ALA A 332 3.68 -15.43 22.78
C ALA A 332 4.55 -15.55 21.52
N ASP A 333 4.73 -14.47 20.76
CA ASP A 333 5.47 -14.45 19.50
C ASP A 333 5.80 -13.01 19.08
N LEU A 334 6.60 -12.85 18.03
CA LEU A 334 6.84 -11.55 17.42
C LEU A 334 5.54 -10.96 16.84
N ALA A 335 5.48 -9.63 16.80
CA ALA A 335 4.45 -8.85 16.13
C ALA A 335 5.11 -7.68 15.41
N MET A 336 4.44 -7.07 14.42
CA MET A 336 4.92 -5.82 13.80
C MET A 336 6.42 -5.86 13.42
N THR A 337 6.89 -7.01 12.94
CA THR A 337 8.30 -7.24 12.63
C THR A 337 8.49 -7.19 11.13
N PHE A 338 8.93 -6.03 10.64
CA PHE A 338 9.06 -5.76 9.21
C PHE A 338 10.17 -4.74 8.92
N LEU A 339 10.60 -4.76 7.67
CA LEU A 339 11.33 -3.68 7.02
C LEU A 339 10.48 -3.23 5.84
N TYR A 340 9.92 -2.03 5.89
CA TYR A 340 8.95 -1.57 4.88
C TYR A 340 9.07 -0.06 4.61
N PRO A 341 8.93 0.38 3.36
CA PRO A 341 8.92 1.79 3.02
C PRO A 341 7.59 2.47 3.38
N PHE A 342 7.65 3.54 4.16
CA PHE A 342 6.54 4.46 4.39
C PHE A 342 6.84 5.73 3.60
N GLY A 343 6.22 5.86 2.42
CA GLY A 343 6.66 6.81 1.42
C GLY A 343 8.16 6.65 1.15
N LYS A 344 8.93 7.74 1.28
CA LYS A 344 10.40 7.70 1.11
C LYS A 344 11.17 7.10 2.29
N HIS A 345 10.55 6.93 3.46
CA HIS A 345 11.26 6.54 4.68
C HIS A 345 11.27 5.02 4.84
N LEU A 346 12.44 4.42 4.99
CA LEU A 346 12.53 2.99 5.31
C LEU A 346 12.35 2.79 6.82
N VAL A 347 11.35 1.99 7.20
CA VAL A 347 11.03 1.72 8.61
C VAL A 347 11.45 0.30 8.97
N PHE A 348 12.25 0.18 10.03
CA PHE A 348 12.53 -1.07 10.71
C PHE A 348 11.64 -1.14 11.95
N SER A 349 10.90 -2.22 12.12
CA SER A 349 10.09 -2.45 13.30
C SER A 349 10.31 -3.86 13.85
N ILE A 350 10.28 -3.97 15.18
CA ILE A 350 10.23 -5.24 15.90
C ILE A 350 9.25 -5.11 17.05
N GLY A 351 8.45 -6.16 17.27
CA GLY A 351 7.40 -6.12 18.28
C GLY A 351 7.17 -7.49 18.91
N LEU A 352 6.30 -7.49 19.92
CA LEU A 352 5.96 -8.64 20.73
C LEU A 352 4.44 -8.61 20.97
N LYS A 353 3.75 -9.71 20.68
CA LYS A 353 2.32 -9.86 21.00
C LYS A 353 2.10 -10.72 22.23
N GLU A 354 0.93 -10.52 22.82
CA GLU A 354 0.42 -11.32 23.93
C GLU A 354 1.40 -11.34 25.12
N THR A 355 1.73 -10.14 25.59
CA THR A 355 2.62 -9.89 26.73
C THR A 355 1.90 -9.08 27.81
N GLU A 356 2.65 -8.60 28.80
CA GLU A 356 2.15 -7.81 29.92
C GLU A 356 2.88 -6.46 29.97
N GLU A 357 2.17 -5.40 30.35
CA GLU A 357 2.71 -4.04 30.41
C GLU A 357 4.01 -3.94 31.24
N ASN A 358 4.08 -4.66 32.35
CA ASN A 358 5.23 -4.67 33.25
C ASN A 358 6.49 -5.35 32.64
N ARG A 359 6.37 -6.05 31.50
CA ARG A 359 7.48 -6.65 30.75
C ARG A 359 8.11 -5.68 29.74
N LYS A 360 7.60 -4.45 29.63
CA LYS A 360 8.07 -3.41 28.68
C LYS A 360 9.58 -3.20 28.73
N GLU A 361 10.13 -2.90 29.90
CA GLU A 361 11.57 -2.64 30.03
C GLU A 361 12.41 -3.89 29.79
N LEU A 362 11.94 -5.07 30.21
CA LEU A 362 12.60 -6.35 29.92
C LEU A 362 12.71 -6.60 28.40
N PHE A 363 11.65 -6.31 27.64
CA PHE A 363 11.66 -6.46 26.19
C PHE A 363 12.61 -5.47 25.53
N LYS A 364 12.59 -4.20 25.93
CA LYS A 364 13.53 -3.18 25.42
C LYS A 364 14.97 -3.58 25.71
N ASP A 365 15.29 -3.92 26.95
CA ASP A 365 16.63 -4.32 27.37
C ASP A 365 17.10 -5.56 26.61
N LEU A 366 16.23 -6.54 26.38
CA LEU A 366 16.52 -7.71 25.56
C LEU A 366 16.91 -7.28 24.14
N VAL A 367 16.08 -6.51 23.45
CA VAL A 367 16.34 -6.05 22.07
C VAL A 367 17.65 -5.26 22.00
N PHE A 368 17.84 -4.26 22.86
CA PHE A 368 19.06 -3.46 22.87
C PHE A 368 20.31 -4.27 23.26
N SER A 369 20.20 -5.23 24.17
CA SER A 369 21.33 -6.09 24.53
C SER A 369 21.77 -6.98 23.36
N VAL A 370 20.83 -7.47 22.57
CA VAL A 370 21.11 -8.27 21.37
C VAL A 370 21.73 -7.37 20.30
N LEU A 371 21.13 -6.21 20.02
CA LEU A 371 21.67 -5.25 19.05
C LEU A 371 23.11 -4.83 19.40
N LYS A 372 23.40 -4.51 20.67
CA LYS A 372 24.75 -4.19 21.13
C LYS A 372 25.74 -5.33 20.90
N LYS A 373 25.35 -6.57 21.26
CA LYS A 373 26.18 -7.76 20.99
C LYS A 373 26.45 -7.96 19.50
N CYS A 374 25.44 -7.76 18.65
CA CYS A 374 25.58 -7.85 17.20
C CYS A 374 26.49 -6.74 16.65
N ALA A 375 26.36 -5.50 17.14
CA ALA A 375 27.24 -4.40 16.74
C ALA A 375 28.70 -4.64 17.15
N GLU A 376 28.95 -5.11 18.37
CA GLU A 376 30.29 -5.38 18.90
C GLU A 376 30.97 -6.56 18.22
N LYS A 377 30.24 -7.67 18.00
CA LYS A 377 30.80 -8.91 17.47
C LYS A 377 30.73 -9.03 15.96
N GLY A 378 29.90 -8.23 15.30
CA GLY A 378 29.56 -8.37 13.89
C GLY A 378 28.84 -9.68 13.59
N PHE A 379 28.82 -10.04 12.32
CA PHE A 379 28.25 -11.29 11.81
C PHE A 379 29.32 -12.10 11.10
N LYS A 380 29.18 -13.42 11.13
CA LYS A 380 30.06 -14.31 10.36
C LYS A 380 29.77 -14.16 8.86
N PRO A 381 30.78 -14.29 7.99
CA PRO A 381 30.57 -14.22 6.54
C PRO A 381 29.48 -15.16 6.02
N GLU A 382 29.36 -16.36 6.61
CA GLU A 382 28.38 -17.36 6.19
C GLU A 382 26.93 -16.93 6.52
N GLU A 383 26.73 -16.18 7.61
CA GLU A 383 25.41 -15.65 7.99
C GLU A 383 24.95 -14.60 6.97
N ILE A 384 25.87 -13.71 6.57
CA ILE A 384 25.62 -12.69 5.54
C ILE A 384 25.37 -13.36 4.18
N GLN A 385 26.22 -14.32 3.79
CA GLN A 385 26.04 -15.05 2.54
C GLN A 385 24.71 -15.80 2.49
N SER A 386 24.32 -16.46 3.59
CA SER A 386 23.04 -17.16 3.65
C SER A 386 21.85 -16.21 3.52
N ALA A 387 21.91 -15.03 4.16
CA ALA A 387 20.87 -14.02 4.04
C ALA A 387 20.78 -13.45 2.62
N VAL A 388 21.91 -13.11 2.01
CA VAL A 388 21.98 -12.66 0.61
C VAL A 388 21.44 -13.73 -0.33
N PHE A 389 21.89 -14.97 -0.21
CA PHE A 389 21.44 -16.07 -1.06
C PHE A 389 19.92 -16.27 -0.97
N LYS A 390 19.36 -16.22 0.25
CA LYS A 390 17.91 -16.32 0.45
C LYS A 390 17.16 -15.17 -0.21
N LEU A 391 17.64 -13.93 -0.08
CA LEU A 391 17.03 -12.78 -0.73
C LEU A 391 17.14 -12.86 -2.26
N ILE A 392 18.29 -13.27 -2.81
CA ILE A 392 18.44 -13.50 -4.25
C ILE A 392 17.46 -14.57 -4.71
N TYR A 393 17.39 -15.71 -4.02
CA TYR A 393 16.45 -16.78 -4.35
C TYR A 393 15.00 -16.27 -4.37
N GLN A 394 14.57 -15.52 -3.35
CA GLN A 394 13.25 -14.91 -3.30
C GLN A 394 12.97 -13.94 -4.45
N ASN A 395 13.99 -13.22 -4.95
CA ASN A 395 13.89 -12.31 -6.08
C ASN A 395 13.99 -13.00 -7.45
N LEU A 396 14.43 -14.26 -7.50
CA LEU A 396 14.53 -15.05 -8.73
C LEU A 396 13.42 -16.08 -8.87
N GLU A 397 12.82 -16.50 -7.76
CA GLU A 397 11.77 -17.51 -7.73
C GLU A 397 10.54 -17.03 -8.50
N ARG A 398 10.28 -17.69 -9.64
CA ARG A 398 9.12 -17.44 -10.51
C ARG A 398 7.88 -18.13 -9.95
N ASN A 399 7.42 -17.68 -8.79
CA ASN A 399 6.12 -18.09 -8.24
C ASN A 399 4.98 -17.22 -8.81
N GLN A 400 3.74 -17.55 -8.48
CA GLN A 400 2.53 -16.84 -8.97
C GLN A 400 2.53 -15.33 -8.64
N ASN A 401 3.23 -14.91 -7.58
CA ASN A 401 3.31 -13.51 -7.16
C ASN A 401 4.56 -12.79 -7.67
N PHE A 402 5.42 -13.44 -8.47
CA PHE A 402 6.70 -12.89 -8.90
C PHE A 402 6.57 -11.49 -9.51
N ILE A 403 5.63 -11.32 -10.46
CA ILE A 403 5.46 -10.07 -11.19
C ILE A 403 4.84 -8.99 -10.28
N LEU A 404 3.91 -9.37 -9.40
CA LEU A 404 3.34 -8.47 -8.41
C LEU A 404 4.40 -8.00 -7.42
N ASN A 405 5.28 -8.88 -6.94
CA ASN A 405 6.39 -8.53 -6.07
C ASN A 405 7.34 -7.56 -6.78
N LEU A 406 7.60 -7.76 -8.07
CA LEU A 406 8.41 -6.85 -8.88
C LEU A 406 7.79 -5.45 -8.96
N LEU A 407 6.49 -5.37 -9.23
CA LEU A 407 5.71 -4.12 -9.22
C LEU A 407 5.77 -3.43 -7.84
N TRP A 408 5.49 -4.16 -6.76
CA TRP A 408 5.42 -3.61 -5.41
C TRP A 408 6.77 -3.16 -4.87
N ASN A 409 7.83 -3.92 -5.12
CA ASN A 409 9.18 -3.55 -4.69
C ASN A 409 9.71 -2.33 -5.45
N ASN A 410 9.25 -2.11 -6.69
CA ASN A 410 9.69 -1.00 -7.51
C ASN A 410 8.95 0.32 -7.21
N THR A 411 7.66 0.21 -6.93
CA THR A 411 6.73 1.36 -6.88
C THR A 411 7.17 2.46 -5.90
N PRO A 412 7.49 2.19 -4.61
CA PRO A 412 7.84 3.25 -3.66
C PRO A 412 9.03 4.09 -4.12
N MET A 413 10.08 3.44 -4.63
CA MET A 413 11.26 4.16 -5.13
C MET A 413 10.95 5.03 -6.34
N TRP A 414 10.22 4.47 -7.31
CA TRP A 414 9.91 5.16 -8.55
C TRP A 414 9.05 6.41 -8.29
N LEU A 415 8.08 6.28 -7.39
CA LEU A 415 7.22 7.39 -6.95
C LEU A 415 7.99 8.52 -6.27
N HIS A 416 9.05 8.21 -5.52
CA HIS A 416 9.83 9.20 -4.79
C HIS A 416 11.04 9.75 -5.56
N GLY A 417 11.03 9.58 -6.89
CA GLY A 417 11.95 10.25 -7.81
C GLY A 417 13.28 9.51 -8.04
N ASN A 418 13.31 8.21 -7.77
CA ASN A 418 14.47 7.38 -8.08
C ASN A 418 14.36 6.70 -9.44
N ASP A 419 15.51 6.18 -9.83
CA ASP A 419 15.69 5.31 -10.98
C ASP A 419 14.84 4.02 -10.86
N PRO A 420 13.82 3.80 -11.72
CA PRO A 420 12.93 2.64 -11.64
C PRO A 420 13.62 1.32 -11.99
N PHE A 421 14.89 1.34 -12.39
CA PHE A 421 15.60 0.12 -12.76
C PHE A 421 16.29 -0.54 -11.57
N THR A 422 16.53 0.18 -10.48
CA THR A 422 17.47 -0.27 -9.45
C THR A 422 17.02 -1.56 -8.75
N PHE A 423 15.73 -1.68 -8.40
CA PHE A 423 15.18 -2.89 -7.78
C PHE A 423 14.83 -3.99 -8.80
N LEU A 424 14.80 -3.65 -10.10
CA LEU A 424 14.66 -4.63 -11.17
C LEU A 424 15.97 -5.42 -11.40
N SER A 425 17.09 -4.89 -10.88
CA SER A 425 18.41 -5.54 -10.83
C SER A 425 18.81 -5.91 -9.40
N MET A 426 17.85 -6.32 -8.56
CA MET A 426 18.09 -6.63 -7.14
C MET A 426 19.20 -7.67 -6.93
N GLY A 427 19.35 -8.65 -7.84
CA GLY A 427 20.42 -9.65 -7.74
C GLY A 427 21.83 -9.02 -7.74
N GLU A 428 22.10 -8.10 -8.66
CA GLU A 428 23.38 -7.38 -8.77
C GLU A 428 23.64 -6.51 -7.54
N LEU A 429 22.58 -5.87 -7.04
CA LEU A 429 22.64 -5.04 -5.86
C LEU A 429 22.98 -5.86 -4.60
N LEU A 430 22.32 -7.00 -4.41
CA LEU A 430 22.59 -7.94 -3.31
C LEU A 430 23.99 -8.56 -3.41
N ASP A 431 24.49 -8.84 -4.62
CA ASP A 431 25.87 -9.27 -4.82
C ASP A 431 26.88 -8.18 -4.44
N SER A 432 26.57 -6.91 -4.75
CA SER A 432 27.38 -5.77 -4.30
C SER A 432 27.39 -5.67 -2.76
N VAL A 433 26.24 -5.85 -2.11
CA VAL A 433 26.14 -5.88 -0.63
C VAL A 433 27.00 -7.00 -0.07
N LYS A 434 26.92 -8.22 -0.63
CA LYS A 434 27.75 -9.36 -0.21
C LYS A 434 29.24 -9.04 -0.26
N ASN A 435 29.71 -8.48 -1.38
CA ASN A 435 31.14 -8.18 -1.56
C ASN A 435 31.62 -7.09 -0.59
N ASN A 436 30.83 -6.03 -0.40
CA ASN A 436 31.16 -4.96 0.54
C ASN A 436 31.07 -5.39 2.01
N ALA A 437 30.06 -6.19 2.37
CA ALA A 437 29.85 -6.65 3.74
C ALA A 437 30.88 -7.68 4.19
N ILE A 438 31.25 -8.65 3.33
CA ILE A 438 32.31 -9.61 3.66
C ILE A 438 33.68 -8.91 3.74
N GLY A 439 33.92 -7.90 2.90
CA GLY A 439 35.13 -7.09 2.95
C GLY A 439 35.20 -6.07 4.10
N SER A 440 34.09 -5.83 4.80
CA SER A 440 33.99 -4.81 5.84
C SER A 440 33.22 -5.32 7.06
N PHE A 441 33.97 -5.78 8.07
CA PHE A 441 33.42 -6.11 9.39
C PHE A 441 32.51 -5.00 9.95
N TYR A 442 32.83 -3.74 9.62
CA TYR A 442 32.18 -2.58 10.20
C TYR A 442 30.88 -2.16 9.52
N LEU A 443 30.54 -2.66 8.32
CA LEU A 443 29.36 -2.15 7.59
C LEU A 443 28.07 -2.32 8.41
N PHE A 444 27.69 -3.57 8.73
CA PHE A 444 26.48 -3.83 9.48
C PHE A 444 26.59 -3.43 10.96
N SER A 445 27.78 -3.54 11.57
CA SER A 445 28.01 -3.05 12.93
C SER A 445 27.76 -1.55 13.05
N ASN A 446 28.21 -0.76 12.06
CA ASN A 446 27.98 0.68 12.02
C ASN A 446 26.51 1.01 11.78
N MET A 447 25.83 0.28 10.88
CA MET A 447 24.38 0.46 10.65
C MET A 447 23.57 0.17 11.91
N ILE A 448 23.85 -0.92 12.62
CA ILE A 448 23.18 -1.22 13.90
C ILE A 448 23.44 -0.11 14.91
N THR A 449 24.69 0.30 15.08
CA THR A 449 25.08 1.33 16.05
C THR A 449 24.39 2.66 15.74
N LYS A 450 24.58 3.18 14.53
CA LYS A 450 24.08 4.49 14.11
C LYS A 450 22.55 4.53 13.99
N ASN A 451 21.95 3.55 13.32
CA ASN A 451 20.55 3.63 12.87
C ASN A 451 19.57 2.91 13.81
N LEU A 452 20.03 2.03 14.70
CA LEU A 452 19.17 1.36 15.69
C LEU A 452 19.53 1.74 17.14
N ILE A 453 20.79 1.64 17.56
CA ILE A 453 21.20 1.87 18.96
C ILE A 453 21.19 3.37 19.30
N ASP A 454 21.89 4.17 18.52
CA ASP A 454 22.09 5.60 18.77
C ASP A 454 20.99 6.46 18.15
N ASN A 455 20.17 5.90 17.26
CA ASN A 455 19.12 6.63 16.56
C ASN A 455 18.05 7.16 17.53
N PRO A 456 17.97 8.49 17.74
CA PRO A 456 16.98 9.09 18.62
C PRO A 456 15.57 9.08 18.04
N HIS A 457 15.41 8.97 16.72
CA HIS A 457 14.11 8.88 16.06
C HIS A 457 13.59 7.43 16.12
N ARG A 458 13.34 6.97 17.34
CA ARG A 458 12.74 5.67 17.65
C ARG A 458 11.50 5.84 18.52
N LEU A 459 10.49 5.03 18.24
CA LEU A 459 9.22 5.02 18.93
C LEU A 459 8.99 3.66 19.57
N PHE A 460 8.65 3.66 20.87
CA PHE A 460 8.09 2.48 21.53
C PHE A 460 6.59 2.67 21.73
N VAL A 461 5.77 1.75 21.23
CA VAL A 461 4.32 1.75 21.48
C VAL A 461 3.98 0.60 22.42
N THR A 462 3.28 0.92 23.51
CA THR A 462 2.60 -0.06 24.36
C THR A 462 1.12 0.00 24.07
N LEU A 463 0.59 -1.05 23.44
CA LEU A 463 -0.83 -1.17 23.13
C LEU A 463 -1.51 -2.08 24.15
N LEU A 464 -2.43 -1.50 24.93
CA LEU A 464 -3.12 -2.14 26.05
C LEU A 464 -4.58 -2.47 25.67
N PRO A 465 -5.13 -3.61 26.13
CA PRO A 465 -6.56 -3.87 25.99
C PRO A 465 -7.35 -2.87 26.86
N ASP A 466 -8.41 -2.29 26.30
CA ASP A 466 -9.41 -1.53 27.07
C ASP A 466 -10.79 -2.20 26.89
N PRO A 467 -11.29 -2.92 27.91
CA PRO A 467 -12.58 -3.61 27.83
C PRO A 467 -13.77 -2.66 27.74
N GLU A 468 -13.60 -1.39 28.14
CA GLU A 468 -14.66 -0.39 28.05
C GLU A 468 -14.65 0.41 26.74
N MET A 469 -13.59 0.29 25.93
CA MET A 469 -13.40 1.14 24.75
C MET A 469 -14.54 0.99 23.75
N GLU A 470 -14.93 -0.25 23.45
CA GLU A 470 -16.04 -0.53 22.53
C GLU A 470 -17.35 0.09 23.04
N ARG A 471 -17.67 -0.12 24.33
CA ARG A 471 -18.86 0.45 24.97
C ARG A 471 -18.86 1.98 24.96
N LYS A 472 -17.71 2.62 25.25
CA LYS A 472 -17.55 4.08 25.22
C LYS A 472 -17.67 4.63 23.79
N THR A 473 -17.12 3.93 22.81
CA THR A 473 -17.21 4.32 21.39
C THR A 473 -18.63 4.18 20.87
N GLN A 474 -19.31 3.07 21.14
CA GLN A 474 -20.72 2.88 20.78
C GLN A 474 -21.64 3.92 21.43
N LYS A 475 -21.41 4.25 22.71
CA LYS A 475 -22.17 5.30 23.39
C LYS A 475 -21.98 6.68 22.73
N ARG A 476 -20.73 7.07 22.46
CA ARG A 476 -20.42 8.34 21.77
C ARG A 476 -21.05 8.40 20.38
N LEU A 477 -20.98 7.30 19.63
CA LEU A 477 -21.60 7.19 18.31
C LEU A 477 -23.12 7.30 18.40
N ALA A 478 -23.76 6.63 19.36
CA ALA A 478 -25.21 6.73 19.57
C ALA A 478 -25.65 8.17 19.91
N GLU A 479 -24.96 8.84 20.84
CA GLU A 479 -25.23 10.23 21.18
C GLU A 479 -25.05 11.17 19.98
N PHE A 480 -23.99 10.97 19.19
CA PHE A 480 -23.76 11.71 17.95
C PHE A 480 -24.90 11.51 16.94
N LEU A 481 -25.33 10.27 16.72
CA LEU A 481 -26.38 9.94 15.75
C LEU A 481 -27.77 10.45 16.18
N GLU A 482 -28.08 10.44 17.48
CA GLU A 482 -29.31 11.05 17.99
C GLU A 482 -29.32 12.58 17.81
N ASN A 483 -28.20 13.25 18.12
CA ASN A 483 -28.07 14.69 17.85
C ASN A 483 -28.18 15.00 16.35
N LYS A 484 -27.56 14.16 15.50
CA LYS A 484 -27.65 14.31 14.04
C LYS A 484 -29.09 14.10 13.55
N LYS A 485 -29.82 13.12 14.10
CA LYS A 485 -31.23 12.87 13.80
C LYS A 485 -32.10 14.09 14.12
N ILE A 486 -31.85 14.76 15.25
CA ILE A 486 -32.54 16.01 15.64
C ILE A 486 -32.19 17.14 14.66
N GLU A 487 -30.92 17.31 14.32
CA GLU A 487 -30.44 18.33 13.38
C GLU A 487 -31.08 18.19 11.99
N LEU A 488 -31.21 16.96 11.49
CA LEU A 488 -31.80 16.64 10.19
C LEU A 488 -33.31 16.95 10.13
N GLY A 489 -34.03 16.75 11.23
CA GLY A 489 -35.48 16.90 11.31
C GLY A 489 -36.26 15.95 10.38
N PRO A 490 -37.59 16.08 10.29
CA PRO A 490 -38.43 15.16 9.53
C PRO A 490 -38.09 15.10 8.03
N GLU A 491 -37.83 16.25 7.40
CA GLU A 491 -37.48 16.33 5.98
C GLU A 491 -36.11 15.70 5.68
N GLY A 492 -35.11 15.91 6.55
CA GLY A 492 -33.80 15.29 6.40
C GLY A 492 -33.86 13.76 6.54
N LEU A 493 -34.65 13.26 7.51
CA LEU A 493 -34.84 11.82 7.68
C LEU A 493 -35.60 11.18 6.52
N LYS A 494 -36.60 11.89 5.98
CA LYS A 494 -37.29 11.46 4.75
C LYS A 494 -36.31 11.32 3.59
N LYS A 495 -35.44 12.31 3.39
CA LYS A 495 -34.40 12.26 2.36
C LYS A 495 -33.43 11.08 2.55
N ILE A 496 -33.02 10.80 3.78
CA ILE A 496 -32.17 9.64 4.10
C ILE A 496 -32.87 8.33 3.77
N SER A 497 -34.16 8.20 4.11
CA SER A 497 -34.94 7.02 3.77
C SER A 497 -35.10 6.86 2.25
N GLU A 498 -35.32 7.95 1.51
CA GLU A 498 -35.37 7.94 0.05
C GLU A 498 -34.02 7.52 -0.57
N GLU A 499 -32.90 8.04 -0.05
CA GLU A 499 -31.55 7.67 -0.50
C GLU A 499 -31.24 6.19 -0.21
N ALA A 500 -31.54 5.70 0.99
CA ALA A 500 -31.34 4.30 1.37
C ALA A 500 -32.19 3.34 0.52
N ASN A 501 -33.46 3.67 0.28
CA ASN A 501 -34.34 2.89 -0.59
C ASN A 501 -33.84 2.86 -2.04
N MET A 502 -33.37 3.99 -2.56
CA MET A 502 -32.76 4.08 -3.88
C MET A 502 -31.51 3.19 -3.98
N LEU A 503 -30.63 3.21 -2.96
CA LEU A 503 -29.45 2.35 -2.92
C LEU A 503 -29.80 0.86 -2.85
N ALA A 504 -30.77 0.49 -2.01
CA ALA A 504 -31.26 -0.88 -1.91
C ALA A 504 -31.82 -1.39 -3.24
N GLN A 505 -32.65 -0.58 -3.91
CA GLN A 505 -33.18 -0.89 -5.24
C GLN A 505 -32.07 -1.02 -6.28
N PHE A 506 -31.12 -0.07 -6.30
CA PHE A 506 -29.97 -0.12 -7.20
C PHE A 506 -29.12 -1.38 -7.00
N ASN A 507 -28.87 -1.76 -5.75
CA ASN A 507 -28.11 -2.96 -5.41
C ASN A 507 -28.86 -4.24 -5.80
N ALA A 508 -30.18 -4.30 -5.60
CA ALA A 508 -31.02 -5.44 -5.98
C ALA A 508 -31.28 -5.57 -7.49
N THR A 509 -31.17 -4.46 -8.24
CA THR A 509 -31.45 -4.45 -9.68
C THR A 509 -30.24 -4.95 -10.46
N ASN A 510 -30.44 -5.98 -11.29
CA ASN A 510 -29.41 -6.46 -12.22
C ASN A 510 -29.22 -5.47 -13.37
N ASP A 511 -27.99 -5.37 -13.88
CA ASP A 511 -27.73 -4.61 -15.09
C ASP A 511 -28.48 -5.23 -16.28
N PRO A 512 -29.04 -4.40 -17.18
CA PRO A 512 -29.76 -4.88 -18.36
C PRO A 512 -28.80 -5.65 -19.29
N PRO A 513 -29.30 -6.71 -19.99
CA PRO A 513 -28.47 -7.52 -20.88
C PRO A 513 -27.72 -6.73 -21.96
N GLU A 514 -28.26 -5.60 -22.42
CA GLU A 514 -27.62 -4.72 -23.40
C GLU A 514 -26.35 -4.06 -22.86
N LYS A 515 -26.35 -3.68 -21.57
CA LYS A 515 -25.15 -3.13 -20.93
C LYS A 515 -24.12 -4.20 -20.63
N LEU A 516 -24.55 -5.40 -20.25
CA LEU A 516 -23.64 -6.53 -20.01
C LEU A 516 -22.85 -6.91 -21.27
N LYS A 517 -23.44 -6.75 -22.46
CA LYS A 517 -22.77 -6.94 -23.76
C LYS A 517 -21.67 -5.91 -24.05
N LEU A 518 -21.56 -4.84 -23.27
CA LEU A 518 -20.48 -3.87 -23.40
C LEU A 518 -19.18 -4.38 -22.79
N ILE A 519 -19.23 -5.31 -21.81
CA ILE A 519 -18.03 -5.96 -21.29
C ILE A 519 -17.44 -6.86 -22.39
N PRO A 520 -16.15 -6.71 -22.71
CA PRO A 520 -15.52 -7.34 -23.87
C PRO A 520 -15.13 -8.82 -23.70
#